data_AF-A0A932DF99-F1
#
_entry.id   AF-A0A932DF99-F1
#
_cell.length_a   1.000
_cell.length_b   1.000
_cell.length_c   1.000
_cell.angle_alpha   90.00
_cell.angle_beta   90.00
_cell.angle_gamma   90.00
#
_symmetry.space_group_name_H-M   'P 1'
#
loop_
_entity.id
_entity.type
_entity.pdbx_description
1 polymer ?
#
loop_
_entity_poly.entity_id
_entity_poly.type
_entity_poly.pdbx_seq_one_letter_code
_entity_poly.pdbx_strand_id
1 'polypeptide(L)'
;MIPARQLDLGWRPLAGALACACALAALPAHAASITEPATVFYGKIVGTGSARPFQVTDGQLAWTIRRADGVDVTTRATVRRLNGGEYSYRLSVPHEALALGVSASRGSVPLAAVDQTHQHLRITVNGQNARIVGPNGVTFDASQARRAATYRLDLEVPLQAPDADGNGLPDWWETKHGLDKLAGTDPDGDGLSNLQEYLAGSDPTRHNRTPTLATTGVLVYAGGTTVVTLDAVDADSMPVSLTYTLTKAPTGGALYLCNGRADTAAPDVALTDGAQFTQQDVLSGRLRFVQRGEAPYSTAFEISLRDEDAGHEAAAGRVALNLYRPSVPALASASPEQLLALATSSDAIPGVAVEEEQRVRNYLLSKHAGYVIWDGSAAGSGQELAAPSASVERADYAANYVSKFGSDRSHVLIGGSAENTLAGGMEADVLVAGAGSQVLRGNAGADRFVFAGASGGGITIADFSPAENDVIDLSYALRGQSPLLREYVRVAASGANATLQIDADGQGGNFSDLTITLAGLSPDAADLH
;
A
#
# COMPACT_ATOMS: atom_id res chain seq x y z
N MET A 1 81.46 14.69 26.42
CA MET A 1 82.69 13.99 26.85
C MET A 1 82.40 12.50 26.72
N ILE A 2 83.02 11.83 25.74
CA ILE A 2 83.15 10.34 25.55
C ILE A 2 81.87 9.59 25.05
N PRO A 3 81.95 8.67 24.05
CA PRO A 3 81.58 8.99 22.67
C PRO A 3 80.80 7.89 21.89
N ALA A 4 80.56 8.18 20.61
CA ALA A 4 80.41 7.33 19.41
C ALA A 4 80.31 5.80 19.52
N ARG A 5 79.41 5.24 18.71
CA ARG A 5 79.74 4.09 17.83
C ARG A 5 79.12 4.24 16.45
N GLN A 6 80.00 4.62 15.52
CA GLN A 6 79.91 4.42 14.08
C GLN A 6 79.73 2.93 13.74
N LEU A 7 78.94 2.64 12.73
CA LEU A 7 79.16 1.51 11.83
C LEU A 7 78.96 2.02 10.40
N ASP A 8 80.07 2.50 9.85
CA ASP A 8 80.28 2.72 8.42
C ASP A 8 80.42 1.35 7.74
N LEU A 9 79.55 1.08 6.77
CA LEU A 9 79.82 0.14 5.68
C LEU A 9 79.79 0.95 4.39
N GLY A 10 80.96 1.41 3.98
CA GLY A 10 81.14 2.06 2.69
C GLY A 10 81.11 1.03 1.56
N TRP A 11 80.56 1.44 0.41
CA TRP A 11 81.11 1.18 -0.92
C TRP A 11 80.71 2.36 -1.83
N ARG A 12 81.71 2.93 -2.53
CA ARG A 12 81.61 4.08 -3.45
C ARG A 12 81.42 3.57 -4.91
N PRO A 13 81.45 4.42 -5.95
CA PRO A 13 80.27 4.95 -6.63
C PRO A 13 80.22 4.52 -8.12
N LEU A 14 79.09 4.76 -8.79
CA LEU A 14 79.10 4.98 -10.25
C LEU A 14 78.40 6.30 -10.54
N ALA A 15 79.20 7.24 -11.04
CA ALA A 15 78.76 8.53 -11.52
C ALA A 15 77.96 8.35 -12.81
N GLY A 16 76.81 9.01 -12.89
CA GLY A 16 75.99 9.14 -14.08
C GLY A 16 75.08 10.34 -13.91
N ALA A 17 75.64 11.54 -14.11
CA ALA A 17 74.87 12.76 -14.19
C ALA A 17 74.07 12.77 -15.49
N LEU A 18 72.74 12.77 -15.39
CA LEU A 18 71.88 13.34 -16.41
C LEU A 18 70.82 14.19 -15.70
N ALA A 19 70.99 15.50 -15.84
CA ALA A 19 69.99 16.49 -15.47
C ALA A 19 68.74 16.23 -16.31
N CYS A 20 67.65 15.80 -15.66
CA CYS A 20 66.32 15.84 -16.24
C CYS A 20 65.58 17.01 -15.58
N ALA A 21 65.29 18.02 -16.41
CA ALA A 21 64.54 19.20 -16.04
C ALA A 21 63.20 18.83 -15.39
N CYS A 22 62.90 19.49 -14.28
CA CYS A 22 61.58 19.49 -13.66
C CYS A 22 60.55 20.09 -14.64
N ALA A 23 59.86 19.25 -15.40
CA ALA A 23 58.54 19.60 -15.90
C ALA A 23 57.54 19.34 -14.77
N LEU A 24 57.26 20.38 -13.97
CA LEU A 24 56.07 20.41 -13.13
C LEU A 24 54.87 20.44 -14.09
N ALA A 25 54.42 19.27 -14.52
CA ALA A 25 53.12 19.14 -15.14
C ALA A 25 52.10 19.49 -14.06
N ALA A 26 51.45 20.65 -14.20
CA ALA A 26 50.24 20.96 -13.47
C ALA A 26 49.21 19.90 -13.84
N LEU A 27 49.12 18.84 -13.02
CA LEU A 27 48.02 17.91 -13.05
C LEU A 27 46.76 18.74 -12.78
N PRO A 28 45.74 18.71 -13.64
CA PRO A 28 44.45 19.28 -13.28
C PRO A 28 43.96 18.49 -12.06
N ALA A 29 43.82 19.17 -10.92
CA ALA A 29 43.21 18.64 -9.71
C ALA A 29 41.76 18.26 -10.02
N HIS A 30 41.56 17.03 -10.51
CA HIS A 30 40.26 16.40 -10.56
C HIS A 30 39.93 16.00 -9.12
N ALA A 31 38.79 16.49 -8.64
CA ALA A 31 38.28 16.36 -7.28
C ALA A 31 38.59 14.99 -6.64
N ALA A 32 39.27 15.01 -5.50
CA ALA A 32 39.61 13.80 -4.74
C ALA A 32 38.39 13.31 -3.96
N SER A 33 37.44 12.64 -4.63
CA SER A 33 36.49 11.75 -3.97
C SER A 33 37.09 10.34 -3.89
N ILE A 34 36.93 9.69 -2.74
CA ILE A 34 37.36 8.30 -2.55
C ILE A 34 36.12 7.43 -2.67
N THR A 35 36.10 6.51 -3.63
CA THR A 35 35.01 5.53 -3.77
C THR A 35 34.95 4.65 -2.52
N GLU A 36 33.77 4.56 -1.91
CA GLU A 36 33.53 3.76 -0.71
C GLU A 36 32.66 2.54 -1.03
N PRO A 37 32.72 1.47 -0.21
CA PRO A 37 31.82 0.33 -0.34
C PRO A 37 30.35 0.77 -0.33
N ALA A 38 29.59 0.25 -1.29
CA ALA A 38 28.19 0.58 -1.45
C ALA A 38 27.33 0.10 -0.27
N THR A 39 26.28 0.86 0.05
CA THR A 39 25.16 0.33 0.83
C THR A 39 24.35 -0.60 -0.07
N VAL A 40 23.94 -1.75 0.46
CA VAL A 40 23.21 -2.77 -0.28
C VAL A 40 21.77 -2.87 0.24
N PHE A 41 20.81 -2.64 -0.67
CA PHE A 41 19.41 -2.96 -0.45
C PHE A 41 19.09 -4.28 -1.16
N TYR A 42 18.38 -5.18 -0.50
CA TYR A 42 17.92 -6.43 -1.09
C TYR A 42 16.56 -6.82 -0.53
N GLY A 43 15.80 -7.63 -1.26
CA GLY A 43 14.49 -8.06 -0.80
C GLY A 43 13.67 -8.75 -1.89
N LYS A 44 12.45 -9.09 -1.52
CA LYS A 44 11.41 -9.62 -2.41
C LYS A 44 10.64 -8.45 -3.03
N ILE A 45 10.24 -8.61 -4.29
CA ILE A 45 9.26 -7.72 -4.93
C ILE A 45 7.98 -8.53 -5.10
N VAL A 46 6.89 -8.05 -4.54
CA VAL A 46 5.57 -8.66 -4.60
C VAL A 46 4.70 -7.85 -5.55
N GLY A 47 4.24 -8.50 -6.62
CA GLY A 47 3.24 -7.94 -7.53
C GLY A 47 1.86 -8.09 -6.93
N THR A 48 1.11 -6.99 -6.83
CA THR A 48 -0.22 -6.93 -6.19
C THR A 48 -1.33 -6.53 -7.16
N GLY A 49 -1.04 -6.49 -8.47
CA GLY A 49 -2.00 -6.12 -9.51
C GLY A 49 -2.91 -7.26 -10.00
N SER A 50 -2.67 -8.50 -9.54
CA SER A 50 -3.47 -9.69 -9.88
C SER A 50 -4.16 -10.25 -8.64
N ALA A 51 -5.20 -11.07 -8.85
CA ALA A 51 -6.00 -11.72 -7.81
C ALA A 51 -5.19 -12.28 -6.64
N ARG A 52 -4.07 -12.93 -6.98
CA ARG A 52 -3.13 -13.45 -6.00
C ARG A 52 -1.77 -12.78 -6.15
N PRO A 53 -1.16 -12.36 -5.03
CA PRO A 53 0.16 -11.76 -5.07
C PRO A 53 1.17 -12.78 -5.62
N PHE A 54 2.05 -12.32 -6.50
CA PHE A 54 3.10 -13.14 -7.07
C PHE A 54 4.45 -12.49 -6.85
N GLN A 55 5.50 -13.30 -6.84
CA GLN A 55 6.84 -12.76 -6.77
C GLN A 55 7.26 -12.25 -8.16
N VAL A 56 7.61 -10.97 -8.24
CA VAL A 56 8.20 -10.41 -9.46
C VAL A 56 9.65 -10.89 -9.52
N THR A 57 9.98 -11.64 -10.57
CA THR A 57 11.29 -12.27 -10.73
C THR A 57 12.00 -11.91 -12.04
N ASP A 58 11.50 -10.91 -12.75
CA ASP A 58 12.15 -10.35 -13.95
C ASP A 58 11.87 -8.84 -14.04
N GLY A 59 12.66 -8.13 -14.84
CA GLY A 59 12.48 -6.70 -15.09
C GLY A 59 13.57 -5.78 -14.56
N GLN A 60 13.24 -4.50 -14.40
CA GLN A 60 14.15 -3.44 -13.98
C GLN A 60 13.64 -2.68 -12.75
N LEU A 61 14.53 -2.49 -11.79
CA LEU A 61 14.33 -1.65 -10.61
C LEU A 61 15.10 -0.33 -10.82
N ALA A 62 14.43 0.80 -10.58
CA ALA A 62 15.07 2.10 -10.41
C ALA A 62 14.66 2.71 -9.07
N TRP A 63 15.63 3.31 -8.37
CA TRP A 63 15.43 3.81 -7.01
C TRP A 63 16.11 5.17 -6.88
N THR A 64 15.30 6.18 -6.61
CA THR A 64 15.72 7.56 -6.40
C THR A 64 15.75 7.86 -4.90
N ILE A 65 16.90 8.33 -4.43
CA ILE A 65 17.17 8.69 -3.05
C ILE A 65 17.41 10.18 -3.00
N ARG A 66 16.68 10.89 -2.12
CA ARG A 66 16.99 12.26 -1.78
C ARG A 66 18.03 12.29 -0.67
N ARG A 67 19.19 12.85 -0.98
CA ARG A 67 20.29 13.06 -0.02
C ARG A 67 19.88 14.10 1.02
N ALA A 68 20.64 14.13 2.12
CA ALA A 68 20.44 15.09 3.21
C ALA A 68 20.66 16.55 2.75
N ASP A 69 21.42 16.76 1.68
CA ASP A 69 21.65 18.07 1.05
C ASP A 69 20.64 18.40 -0.06
N GLY A 70 19.58 17.61 -0.21
CA GLY A 70 18.50 17.83 -1.16
C GLY A 70 18.76 17.37 -2.59
N VAL A 71 19.94 16.80 -2.88
CA VAL A 71 20.28 16.28 -4.21
C VAL A 71 19.73 14.86 -4.40
N ASP A 72 19.16 14.58 -5.56
CA ASP A 72 18.67 13.24 -5.89
C ASP A 72 19.74 12.37 -6.53
N VAL A 73 19.76 11.10 -6.11
CA VAL A 73 20.60 10.05 -6.67
C VAL A 73 19.71 8.90 -7.11
N THR A 74 19.73 8.58 -8.40
CA THR A 74 19.00 7.42 -8.95
C THR A 74 19.98 6.29 -9.24
N THR A 75 19.73 5.12 -8.62
CA THR A 75 20.44 3.87 -8.90
C THR A 75 19.49 2.84 -9.52
N ARG A 76 20.03 1.83 -10.19
CA ARG A 76 19.27 0.80 -10.91
C ARG A 76 19.80 -0.59 -10.61
N ALA A 77 18.91 -1.58 -10.67
CA ALA A 77 19.24 -3.00 -10.59
C ALA A 77 18.34 -3.83 -11.49
N THR A 78 18.82 -5.00 -11.90
CA THR A 78 17.99 -6.01 -12.58
C THR A 78 17.20 -6.79 -11.54
N VAL A 79 15.90 -6.96 -11.78
CA VAL A 79 15.04 -7.86 -11.00
C VAL A 79 15.23 -9.27 -11.56
N ARG A 80 15.56 -10.22 -10.69
CA ARG A 80 15.79 -11.63 -11.04
C ARG A 80 15.69 -12.53 -9.82
N ARG A 81 15.47 -13.83 -10.02
CA ARG A 81 15.54 -14.82 -8.93
C ARG A 81 16.93 -14.80 -8.29
N LEU A 82 16.97 -14.57 -6.98
CA LEU A 82 18.18 -14.65 -6.15
C LEU A 82 17.93 -15.65 -5.02
N ASN A 83 19.02 -16.30 -4.57
CA ASN A 83 18.99 -17.31 -3.51
C ASN A 83 17.88 -18.38 -3.68
N GLY A 84 17.85 -19.06 -4.83
CA GLY A 84 16.83 -20.08 -5.09
C GLY A 84 15.40 -19.55 -5.26
N GLY A 85 15.23 -18.23 -5.39
CA GLY A 85 13.92 -17.58 -5.50
C GLY A 85 13.46 -16.89 -4.23
N GLU A 86 14.24 -16.90 -3.15
CA GLU A 86 13.87 -16.19 -1.91
C GLU A 86 13.81 -14.66 -2.09
N TYR A 87 14.66 -14.09 -2.96
CA TYR A 87 14.74 -12.65 -3.19
C TYR A 87 14.61 -12.29 -4.68
N SER A 88 14.17 -11.06 -4.93
CA SER A 88 13.92 -10.52 -6.28
C SER A 88 14.99 -9.52 -6.74
N TYR A 89 15.70 -8.86 -5.83
CA TYR A 89 16.67 -7.85 -6.22
C TYR A 89 17.84 -7.70 -5.22
N ARG A 90 18.93 -7.13 -5.74
CA ARG A 90 20.07 -6.60 -4.96
C ARG A 90 20.50 -5.29 -5.62
N LEU A 91 20.23 -4.18 -4.95
CA LEU A 91 20.57 -2.84 -5.37
C LEU A 91 21.79 -2.33 -4.61
N SER A 92 22.71 -1.66 -5.30
CA SER A 92 23.87 -1.03 -4.68
C SER A 92 23.77 0.49 -4.80
N VAL A 93 23.84 1.17 -3.65
CA VAL A 93 23.92 2.62 -3.56
C VAL A 93 25.39 3.02 -3.49
N PRO A 94 25.93 3.65 -4.54
CA PRO A 94 27.33 4.05 -4.55
C PRO A 94 27.60 5.15 -3.53
N HIS A 95 28.78 5.06 -2.91
CA HIS A 95 29.22 6.00 -1.90
C HIS A 95 30.58 6.62 -2.24
N GLU A 96 30.76 7.85 -1.79
CA GLU A 96 32.03 8.56 -1.84
C GLU A 96 32.33 9.16 -0.46
N ALA A 97 33.57 9.00 0.02
CA ALA A 97 34.07 9.79 1.12
C ALA A 97 34.65 11.11 0.58
N LEU A 98 34.34 12.21 1.27
CA LEU A 98 34.76 13.55 0.89
C LEU A 98 36.01 13.97 1.65
N ALA A 99 37.03 14.43 0.92
CA ALA A 99 38.09 15.23 1.49
C ALA A 99 37.56 16.64 1.86
N LEU A 100 38.23 17.31 2.80
CA LEU A 100 37.90 18.68 3.21
C LEU A 100 37.84 19.62 2.00
N GLY A 101 36.67 20.23 1.77
CA GLY A 101 36.43 21.18 0.67
C GLY A 101 35.94 20.58 -0.64
N VAL A 102 35.63 19.27 -0.70
CA VAL A 102 35.12 18.60 -1.91
C VAL A 102 33.64 18.25 -1.74
N SER A 103 32.85 18.39 -2.81
CA SER A 103 31.45 17.95 -2.87
C SER A 103 31.35 16.57 -3.54
N ALA A 104 30.46 15.71 -3.04
CA ALA A 104 30.20 14.39 -3.64
C ALA A 104 29.68 14.53 -5.07
N SER A 105 30.02 13.55 -5.91
CA SER A 105 29.43 13.43 -7.24
C SER A 105 27.91 13.35 -7.14
N ARG A 106 27.21 13.83 -8.18
CA ARG A 106 25.73 13.77 -8.25
C ARG A 106 25.20 12.33 -8.33
N GLY A 107 26.07 11.34 -8.59
CA GLY A 107 25.69 9.94 -8.73
C GLY A 107 25.89 9.11 -7.46
N SER A 108 26.39 9.70 -6.36
CA SER A 108 26.69 8.98 -5.11
C SER A 108 26.07 9.64 -3.89
N VAL A 109 25.92 8.84 -2.83
CA VAL A 109 25.55 9.32 -1.50
C VAL A 109 26.84 9.53 -0.69
N PRO A 110 27.15 10.75 -0.21
CA PRO A 110 28.38 10.99 0.54
C PRO A 110 28.40 10.26 1.89
N LEU A 111 29.56 9.75 2.30
CA LEU A 111 29.76 9.25 3.66
C LEU A 111 30.46 10.31 4.51
N ALA A 112 29.67 10.97 5.36
CA ALA A 112 30.17 11.88 6.39
C ALA A 112 30.69 11.11 7.62
N ALA A 113 31.41 11.81 8.50
CA ALA A 113 31.88 11.25 9.76
C ALA A 113 30.73 10.93 10.74
N VAL A 114 29.61 11.65 10.62
CA VAL A 114 28.38 11.46 11.41
C VAL A 114 27.27 10.92 10.53
N ASP A 115 26.27 10.27 11.13
CA ASP A 115 25.09 9.78 10.43
C ASP A 115 24.35 10.93 9.74
N GLN A 116 24.12 10.76 8.44
CA GLN A 116 23.23 11.59 7.66
C GLN A 116 22.04 10.77 7.21
N THR A 117 20.85 11.28 7.48
CA THR A 117 19.60 10.64 7.09
C THR A 117 19.25 11.02 5.65
N HIS A 118 18.98 10.00 4.84
CA HIS A 118 18.59 10.13 3.44
C HIS A 118 17.20 9.55 3.25
N GLN A 119 16.43 10.11 2.31
CA GLN A 119 15.05 9.71 2.05
C GLN A 119 14.93 8.84 0.80
N HIS A 120 14.15 7.77 0.88
CA HIS A 120 13.71 7.04 -0.31
C HIS A 120 12.61 7.88 -0.98
N LEU A 121 12.95 8.52 -2.11
CA LEU A 121 12.05 9.48 -2.76
C LEU A 121 11.08 8.78 -3.72
N ARG A 122 11.59 7.89 -4.56
CA ARG A 122 10.79 7.17 -5.55
C ARG A 122 11.41 5.84 -5.91
N ILE A 123 10.59 4.79 -5.94
CA ILE A 123 10.99 3.44 -6.34
C ILE A 123 10.09 3.04 -7.50
N THR A 124 10.67 2.53 -8.58
CA THR A 124 9.89 1.98 -9.69
C THR A 124 10.37 0.60 -10.09
N VAL A 125 9.45 -0.32 -10.32
CA VAL A 125 9.70 -1.63 -10.92
C VAL A 125 8.99 -1.68 -12.25
N ASN A 126 9.72 -1.89 -13.34
CA ASN A 126 9.19 -1.84 -14.71
C ASN A 126 8.43 -0.54 -15.03
N GLY A 127 8.88 0.58 -14.46
CA GLY A 127 8.25 1.89 -14.62
C GLY A 127 7.04 2.16 -13.72
N GLN A 128 6.49 1.12 -13.07
CA GLN A 128 5.41 1.24 -12.09
C GLN A 128 5.97 1.63 -10.73
N ASN A 129 5.32 2.57 -10.03
CA ASN A 129 5.74 2.98 -8.69
C ASN A 129 5.61 1.79 -7.70
N ALA A 130 6.65 1.56 -6.90
CA ALA A 130 6.69 0.53 -5.88
C ALA A 130 6.78 1.16 -4.48
N ARG A 131 6.23 0.48 -3.48
CA ARG A 131 6.25 0.88 -2.06
C ARG A 131 7.11 -0.08 -1.25
N ILE A 132 7.76 0.42 -0.20
CA ILE A 132 8.47 -0.43 0.77
C ILE A 132 7.46 -1.06 1.74
N VAL A 133 7.64 -2.35 2.03
CA VAL A 133 6.85 -3.11 2.98
C VAL A 133 7.47 -3.03 4.37
N GLY A 134 6.68 -2.63 5.37
CA GLY A 134 7.07 -2.61 6.79
C GLY A 134 7.42 -1.22 7.34
N PRO A 135 7.70 -1.13 8.66
CA PRO A 135 7.79 0.15 9.39
C PRO A 135 9.07 0.97 9.11
N ASN A 136 10.06 0.39 8.41
CA ASN A 136 11.33 1.04 8.10
C ASN A 136 11.35 1.41 6.62
N GLY A 137 10.64 2.47 6.24
CA GLY A 137 10.31 2.68 4.82
C GLY A 137 10.75 3.99 4.17
N VAL A 138 10.93 5.07 4.93
CA VAL A 138 11.13 6.39 4.28
C VAL A 138 12.57 6.84 4.28
N THR A 139 13.41 6.34 5.17
CA THR A 139 14.78 6.82 5.33
C THR A 139 15.80 5.73 5.65
N PHE A 140 17.05 6.00 5.35
CA PHE A 140 18.20 5.26 5.87
C PHE A 140 19.33 6.23 6.25
N ASP A 141 20.17 5.81 7.18
CA ASP A 141 21.34 6.58 7.61
C ASP A 141 22.61 6.09 6.90
N ALA A 142 23.42 7.02 6.41
CA ALA A 142 24.74 6.73 5.87
C ALA A 142 25.82 7.54 6.60
N SER A 143 26.94 6.89 6.87
CA SER A 143 28.16 7.49 7.42
C SER A 143 29.36 6.57 7.20
N GLN A 144 30.57 7.06 7.47
CA GLN A 144 31.78 6.23 7.44
C GLN A 144 31.69 5.02 8.38
N ALA A 145 30.99 5.15 9.52
CA ALA A 145 30.77 4.05 10.47
C ALA A 145 29.83 2.97 9.91
N ARG A 146 28.98 3.31 8.94
CA ARG A 146 27.98 2.44 8.30
C ARG A 146 28.37 2.02 6.89
N ARG A 147 29.63 2.17 6.49
CA ARG A 147 30.13 1.71 5.19
C ARG A 147 29.81 0.23 4.98
N ALA A 148 29.46 -0.15 3.75
CA ALA A 148 29.02 -1.50 3.40
C ALA A 148 27.78 -2.01 4.18
N ALA A 149 26.96 -1.12 4.74
CA ALA A 149 25.71 -1.51 5.37
C ALA A 149 24.80 -2.28 4.40
N THR A 150 24.06 -3.24 4.94
CA THR A 150 23.11 -4.04 4.16
C THR A 150 21.74 -3.96 4.85
N TYR A 151 20.70 -3.66 4.08
CA TYR A 151 19.34 -3.55 4.54
C TYR A 151 18.43 -4.46 3.72
N ARG A 152 17.57 -5.20 4.42
CA ARG A 152 16.49 -5.96 3.79
C ARG A 152 15.25 -5.07 3.69
N LEU A 153 14.81 -4.80 2.46
CA LEU A 153 13.61 -4.03 2.18
C LEU A 153 12.77 -4.79 1.14
N ASP A 154 11.64 -5.33 1.57
CA ASP A 154 10.69 -5.95 0.64
C ASP A 154 9.84 -4.84 -0.01
N LEU A 155 9.47 -5.03 -1.27
CA LEU A 155 8.72 -4.06 -2.07
C LEU A 155 7.39 -4.64 -2.52
N GLU A 156 6.39 -3.79 -2.64
CA GLU A 156 5.12 -4.09 -3.29
C GLU A 156 4.93 -3.17 -4.51
N VAL A 157 4.42 -3.72 -5.60
CA VAL A 157 4.19 -2.99 -6.86
C VAL A 157 2.88 -3.47 -7.49
N PRO A 158 2.04 -2.57 -8.03
CA PRO A 158 0.77 -2.95 -8.68
C PRO A 158 1.00 -3.53 -10.08
N LEU A 159 1.84 -4.55 -10.20
CA LEU A 159 2.04 -5.30 -11.45
C LEU A 159 1.06 -6.46 -11.52
N GLN A 160 0.51 -6.68 -12.72
CA GLN A 160 -0.22 -7.89 -13.07
C GLN A 160 0.74 -9.01 -13.46
N ALA A 161 0.39 -10.23 -13.09
CA ALA A 161 1.05 -11.43 -13.55
C ALA A 161 0.75 -11.65 -15.04
N PRO A 162 1.72 -12.12 -15.84
CA PRO A 162 1.47 -12.52 -17.22
C PRO A 162 0.40 -13.61 -17.31
N ASP A 163 -0.53 -13.42 -18.25
CA ASP A 163 -1.60 -14.34 -18.65
C ASP A 163 -1.55 -14.36 -20.19
N ALA A 164 -0.94 -15.41 -20.74
CA ALA A 164 -0.59 -15.49 -22.16
C ALA A 164 -1.80 -15.75 -23.07
N ASP A 165 -2.87 -16.35 -22.55
CA ASP A 165 -4.08 -16.67 -23.31
C ASP A 165 -5.28 -15.77 -22.95
N GLY A 166 -5.14 -14.93 -21.92
CA GLY A 166 -6.12 -13.93 -21.53
C GLY A 166 -7.37 -14.54 -20.89
N ASN A 167 -7.27 -15.76 -20.34
CA ASN A 167 -8.39 -16.48 -19.76
C ASN A 167 -8.66 -16.10 -18.29
N GLY A 168 -7.81 -15.25 -17.69
CA GLY A 168 -7.87 -14.80 -16.31
C GLY A 168 -6.99 -15.59 -15.33
N LEU A 169 -6.37 -16.68 -15.77
CA LEU A 169 -5.37 -17.44 -15.01
C LEU A 169 -3.95 -17.03 -15.41
N PRO A 170 -3.10 -16.63 -14.45
CA PRO A 170 -1.71 -16.37 -14.77
C PRO A 170 -0.92 -17.63 -15.14
N ASP A 171 0.01 -17.49 -16.08
CA ASP A 171 0.88 -18.57 -16.58
C ASP A 171 1.60 -19.33 -15.44
N TRP A 172 2.01 -18.59 -14.38
CA TRP A 172 2.72 -19.16 -13.25
C TRP A 172 1.83 -20.10 -12.42
N TRP A 173 0.54 -19.79 -12.32
CA TRP A 173 -0.42 -20.57 -11.53
C TRP A 173 -0.82 -21.81 -12.31
N GLU A 174 -1.10 -21.65 -13.61
CA GLU A 174 -1.28 -22.73 -14.56
C GLU A 174 -0.11 -23.74 -14.53
N THR A 175 1.12 -23.25 -14.69
CA THR A 175 2.33 -24.07 -14.62
C THR A 175 2.45 -24.82 -13.29
N LYS A 176 2.10 -24.16 -12.17
CA LYS A 176 2.20 -24.76 -10.82
C LYS A 176 1.22 -25.93 -10.66
N HIS A 177 0.01 -25.81 -11.19
CA HIS A 177 -1.06 -26.80 -11.03
C HIS A 177 -1.17 -27.77 -12.22
N GLY A 178 -0.29 -27.66 -13.22
CA GLY A 178 -0.32 -28.54 -14.40
C GLY A 178 -1.55 -28.31 -15.29
N LEU A 179 -2.10 -27.10 -15.23
CA LEU A 179 -3.23 -26.64 -16.02
C LEU A 179 -2.67 -25.80 -17.17
N ASP A 180 -3.17 -25.95 -18.39
CA ASP A 180 -2.81 -25.10 -19.54
C ASP A 180 -4.11 -24.82 -20.29
N LYS A 181 -4.62 -23.58 -20.18
CA LYS A 181 -5.86 -23.09 -20.83
C LYS A 181 -7.15 -23.71 -20.31
N LEU A 182 -7.17 -24.07 -19.03
CA LEU A 182 -8.29 -24.79 -18.41
C LEU A 182 -9.04 -23.94 -17.38
N ALA A 183 -9.10 -22.61 -17.53
CA ALA A 183 -9.75 -21.71 -16.57
C ALA A 183 -11.17 -22.09 -16.16
N GLY A 184 -11.97 -22.59 -17.11
CA GLY A 184 -13.38 -22.96 -16.87
C GLY A 184 -13.61 -24.41 -16.43
N THR A 185 -12.57 -25.22 -16.21
CA THR A 185 -12.74 -26.61 -15.76
C THR A 185 -12.71 -26.73 -14.25
N ASP A 186 -13.29 -27.81 -13.73
CA ASP A 186 -13.33 -28.19 -12.32
C ASP A 186 -12.72 -29.60 -12.19
N PRO A 187 -11.39 -29.72 -11.99
CA PRO A 187 -10.70 -31.01 -12.00
C PRO A 187 -11.02 -31.89 -10.80
N ASP A 188 -11.35 -31.31 -9.65
CA ASP A 188 -11.67 -32.06 -8.44
C ASP A 188 -13.17 -32.31 -8.26
N GLY A 189 -14.06 -31.52 -8.87
CA GLY A 189 -15.51 -31.74 -8.84
C GLY A 189 -16.20 -31.15 -7.62
N ASP A 190 -15.60 -30.16 -6.96
CA ASP A 190 -16.25 -29.44 -5.85
C ASP A 190 -17.22 -28.34 -6.30
N GLY A 191 -17.28 -28.02 -7.59
CA GLY A 191 -18.13 -26.99 -8.16
C GLY A 191 -17.43 -25.64 -8.40
N LEU A 192 -16.16 -25.50 -8.00
CA LEU A 192 -15.33 -24.35 -8.30
C LEU A 192 -14.51 -24.60 -9.57
N SER A 193 -14.65 -23.70 -10.55
CA SER A 193 -13.74 -23.69 -11.69
C SER A 193 -12.33 -23.27 -11.28
N ASN A 194 -11.32 -23.64 -12.07
CA ASN A 194 -9.93 -23.23 -11.86
C ASN A 194 -9.76 -21.70 -11.71
N LEU A 195 -10.55 -20.90 -12.42
CA LEU A 195 -10.56 -19.45 -12.24
C LEU A 195 -11.09 -19.05 -10.86
N GLN A 196 -12.20 -19.64 -10.40
CA GLN A 196 -12.74 -19.39 -9.06
C GLN A 196 -11.76 -19.84 -7.98
N GLU A 197 -11.11 -20.98 -8.17
CA GLU A 197 -10.03 -21.49 -7.33
C GLU A 197 -8.88 -20.50 -7.21
N TYR A 198 -8.39 -19.96 -8.34
CA TYR A 198 -7.36 -18.93 -8.34
C TYR A 198 -7.80 -17.65 -7.61
N LEU A 199 -9.02 -17.20 -7.87
CA LEU A 199 -9.60 -16.03 -7.21
C LEU A 199 -9.81 -16.26 -5.70
N ALA A 200 -10.08 -17.49 -5.26
CA ALA A 200 -10.26 -17.90 -3.86
C ALA A 200 -8.94 -18.31 -3.16
N GLY A 201 -7.88 -18.57 -3.94
CA GLY A 201 -6.56 -18.97 -3.45
C GLY A 201 -6.49 -20.42 -2.99
N SER A 202 -7.42 -21.24 -3.46
CA SER A 202 -7.51 -22.69 -3.23
C SER A 202 -6.66 -23.49 -4.22
N ASP A 203 -6.69 -24.81 -4.06
CA ASP A 203 -5.93 -25.76 -4.86
C ASP A 203 -6.89 -26.55 -5.77
N PRO A 204 -6.81 -26.38 -7.11
CA PRO A 204 -7.78 -26.91 -8.10
C PRO A 204 -7.81 -28.44 -8.21
N THR A 205 -7.06 -29.11 -7.34
CA THR A 205 -6.95 -30.57 -7.26
C THR A 205 -7.50 -31.11 -5.94
N ARG A 206 -8.09 -30.24 -5.10
CA ARG A 206 -8.56 -30.56 -3.76
C ARG A 206 -9.92 -29.93 -3.52
N HIS A 207 -10.92 -30.78 -3.28
CA HIS A 207 -12.24 -30.32 -2.88
C HIS A 207 -12.21 -29.35 -1.70
N ASN A 208 -12.85 -28.20 -1.88
CA ASN A 208 -12.98 -27.13 -0.89
C ASN A 208 -14.34 -27.15 -0.19
N ARG A 209 -14.92 -28.34 0.04
CA ARG A 209 -16.16 -28.50 0.84
C ARG A 209 -15.91 -28.52 2.34
N THR A 210 -14.67 -28.74 2.75
CA THR A 210 -14.25 -28.51 4.13
C THR A 210 -13.63 -27.12 4.19
N PRO A 211 -14.13 -26.22 5.04
CA PRO A 211 -13.74 -24.81 4.98
C PRO A 211 -12.27 -24.63 5.33
N THR A 212 -11.59 -23.72 4.65
CA THR A 212 -10.23 -23.29 5.00
C THR A 212 -10.15 -21.77 5.12
N LEU A 213 -9.23 -21.27 5.94
CA LEU A 213 -8.98 -19.83 6.07
C LEU A 213 -7.86 -19.41 5.11
N ALA A 214 -8.18 -18.55 4.13
CA ALA A 214 -7.20 -17.99 3.21
C ALA A 214 -6.44 -16.80 3.82
N THR A 215 -7.10 -16.01 4.68
CA THR A 215 -6.48 -14.81 5.27
C THR A 215 -5.45 -15.17 6.34
N THR A 216 -4.22 -14.72 6.15
CA THR A 216 -3.12 -14.93 7.12
C THR A 216 -2.70 -13.65 7.83
N GLY A 217 -3.07 -12.48 7.31
CA GLY A 217 -2.86 -11.22 7.98
C GLY A 217 -3.61 -10.05 7.36
N VAL A 218 -3.83 -9.02 8.17
CA VAL A 218 -4.59 -7.82 7.83
C VAL A 218 -3.76 -6.61 8.25
N LEU A 219 -3.76 -5.58 7.40
CA LEU A 219 -3.19 -4.29 7.76
C LEU A 219 -4.15 -3.55 8.68
N VAL A 220 -3.65 -3.04 9.82
CA VAL A 220 -4.44 -2.25 10.77
C VAL A 220 -3.75 -0.94 11.10
N TYR A 221 -4.52 0.09 11.46
CA TYR A 221 -3.99 1.42 11.73
C TYR A 221 -3.81 1.65 13.23
N ALA A 222 -2.59 2.02 13.65
CA ALA A 222 -2.28 2.21 15.06
C ALA A 222 -3.08 3.38 15.67
N GLY A 223 -3.62 3.18 16.86
CA GLY A 223 -4.45 4.15 17.58
C GLY A 223 -5.86 4.33 17.02
N GLY A 224 -6.23 3.59 15.98
CA GLY A 224 -7.49 3.72 15.27
C GLY A 224 -8.34 2.44 15.29
N THR A 225 -9.36 2.45 14.42
CA THR A 225 -10.28 1.34 14.19
C THR A 225 -10.18 0.88 12.74
N THR A 226 -10.02 -0.42 12.53
CA THR A 226 -9.91 -1.02 11.19
C THR A 226 -10.88 -2.19 11.06
N VAL A 227 -11.60 -2.30 9.95
CA VAL A 227 -12.37 -3.49 9.59
C VAL A 227 -11.39 -4.64 9.38
N VAL A 228 -11.70 -5.80 9.97
CA VAL A 228 -10.89 -7.01 9.78
C VAL A 228 -11.55 -7.85 8.71
N THR A 229 -10.91 -7.93 7.55
CA THR A 229 -11.32 -8.83 6.47
C THR A 229 -10.84 -10.25 6.76
N LEU A 230 -11.70 -11.23 6.48
CA LEU A 230 -11.40 -12.64 6.51
C LEU A 230 -12.04 -13.31 5.30
N ASP A 231 -11.27 -14.15 4.64
CA ASP A 231 -11.69 -14.91 3.48
C ASP A 231 -11.62 -16.39 3.86
N ALA A 232 -12.79 -17.02 3.94
CA ALA A 232 -12.91 -18.48 3.92
C ALA A 232 -12.97 -18.97 2.48
N VAL A 233 -12.34 -20.10 2.21
CA VAL A 233 -12.61 -20.90 1.02
C VAL A 233 -13.50 -22.05 1.46
N ASP A 234 -14.71 -22.04 0.91
CA ASP A 234 -15.70 -23.10 1.06
C ASP A 234 -16.62 -23.10 -0.17
N ALA A 235 -16.86 -24.28 -0.76
CA ALA A 235 -17.52 -24.42 -2.06
C ALA A 235 -19.05 -24.60 -1.96
N ASP A 236 -19.57 -25.03 -0.82
CA ASP A 236 -20.98 -25.43 -0.67
C ASP A 236 -21.73 -24.74 0.50
N SER A 237 -21.04 -23.98 1.35
CA SER A 237 -21.66 -23.21 2.42
C SER A 237 -22.01 -21.77 2.02
N MET A 238 -23.16 -21.31 2.51
CA MET A 238 -23.48 -19.88 2.49
C MET A 238 -22.64 -19.11 3.52
N PRO A 239 -22.35 -17.81 3.32
CA PRO A 239 -21.60 -17.01 4.30
C PRO A 239 -22.20 -16.97 5.72
N VAL A 240 -23.51 -17.15 5.85
CA VAL A 240 -24.21 -17.22 7.14
C VAL A 240 -23.98 -18.54 7.89
N SER A 241 -23.62 -19.61 7.18
CA SER A 241 -23.35 -20.93 7.76
C SER A 241 -21.88 -21.09 8.18
N LEU A 242 -20.97 -20.35 7.54
CA LEU A 242 -19.55 -20.31 7.91
C LEU A 242 -19.35 -19.53 9.21
N THR A 243 -19.06 -20.26 10.29
CA THR A 243 -18.94 -19.74 11.65
C THR A 243 -17.50 -19.74 12.13
N TYR A 244 -17.01 -18.58 12.52
CA TYR A 244 -15.74 -18.38 13.21
C TYR A 244 -15.95 -18.40 14.72
N THR A 245 -15.09 -19.11 15.43
CA THR A 245 -14.93 -19.04 16.88
C THR A 245 -13.57 -18.44 17.20
N LEU A 246 -13.53 -17.32 17.93
CA LEU A 246 -12.29 -16.74 18.42
C LEU A 246 -11.68 -17.68 19.47
N THR A 247 -10.54 -18.31 19.17
CA THR A 247 -9.87 -19.21 20.12
C THR A 247 -8.83 -18.48 20.96
N LYS A 248 -8.35 -17.33 20.47
CA LYS A 248 -7.43 -16.44 21.20
C LYS A 248 -7.54 -15.00 20.72
N ALA A 249 -7.93 -14.11 21.62
CA ALA A 249 -8.02 -12.68 21.36
C ALA A 249 -6.65 -12.02 21.12
N PRO A 250 -6.58 -10.93 20.33
CA PRO A 250 -5.35 -10.20 20.13
C PRO A 250 -4.92 -9.40 21.36
N THR A 251 -3.62 -9.15 21.50
CA THR A 251 -3.08 -8.22 22.51
C THR A 251 -2.93 -6.81 21.93
N GLY A 252 -2.96 -5.77 22.78
CA GLY A 252 -2.78 -4.38 22.32
C GLY A 252 -3.98 -3.77 21.58
N GLY A 253 -5.15 -4.37 21.75
CA GLY A 253 -6.43 -3.94 21.17
C GLY A 253 -7.50 -4.99 21.47
N ALA A 254 -8.67 -4.86 20.85
CA ALA A 254 -9.74 -5.85 20.92
C ALA A 254 -10.50 -5.94 19.59
N LEU A 255 -11.02 -7.13 19.30
CA LEU A 255 -11.98 -7.32 18.22
C LEU A 255 -13.38 -6.96 18.73
N TYR A 256 -14.17 -6.35 17.87
CA TYR A 256 -15.57 -6.01 18.11
C TYR A 256 -16.42 -6.50 16.96
N LEU A 257 -17.62 -6.98 17.29
CA LEU A 257 -18.70 -7.15 16.34
C LEU A 257 -19.60 -5.91 16.40
N CYS A 258 -19.55 -5.10 15.34
CA CYS A 258 -20.39 -3.93 15.16
C CYS A 258 -21.86 -4.31 15.17
N ASN A 259 -22.71 -3.50 15.81
CA ASN A 259 -24.16 -3.73 15.86
C ASN A 259 -24.53 -5.13 16.39
N GLY A 260 -23.68 -5.71 17.25
CA GLY A 260 -23.95 -7.01 17.87
C GLY A 260 -25.09 -6.98 18.89
N ARG A 261 -25.52 -5.78 19.30
CA ARG A 261 -26.65 -5.54 20.22
C ARG A 261 -27.50 -4.38 19.74
N ALA A 262 -28.82 -4.48 19.93
CA ALA A 262 -29.74 -3.36 19.78
C ALA A 262 -29.69 -2.47 21.03
N ASP A 263 -28.58 -1.75 21.20
CA ASP A 263 -28.35 -0.77 22.25
C ASP A 263 -27.64 0.45 21.65
N THR A 264 -28.35 1.58 21.57
CA THR A 264 -27.82 2.81 20.97
C THR A 264 -26.61 3.40 21.70
N ALA A 265 -26.39 3.06 22.97
CA ALA A 265 -25.25 3.57 23.74
C ALA A 265 -24.01 2.67 23.61
N ALA A 266 -24.20 1.38 23.34
CA ALA A 266 -23.14 0.39 23.21
C ALA A 266 -23.53 -0.73 22.22
N PRO A 267 -23.68 -0.41 20.93
CA PRO A 267 -24.16 -1.36 19.92
C PRO A 267 -23.13 -2.44 19.60
N ASP A 268 -21.85 -2.13 19.81
CA ASP A 268 -20.72 -3.00 19.51
C ASP A 268 -20.44 -3.98 20.64
N VAL A 269 -20.17 -5.24 20.28
CA VAL A 269 -19.84 -6.30 21.24
C VAL A 269 -18.37 -6.64 21.15
N ALA A 270 -17.63 -6.46 22.24
CA ALA A 270 -16.25 -6.94 22.33
C ALA A 270 -16.22 -8.47 22.24
N LEU A 271 -15.38 -9.02 21.37
CA LEU A 271 -15.19 -10.45 21.20
C LEU A 271 -14.08 -10.95 22.11
N THR A 272 -14.41 -11.93 22.95
CA THR A 272 -13.47 -12.65 23.83
C THR A 272 -13.30 -14.09 23.34
N ASP A 273 -12.34 -14.82 23.91
CA ASP A 273 -12.16 -16.24 23.63
C ASP A 273 -13.50 -17.00 23.78
N GLY A 274 -13.84 -17.81 22.78
CA GLY A 274 -15.11 -18.51 22.63
C GLY A 274 -16.21 -17.74 21.91
N ALA A 275 -16.06 -16.43 21.67
CA ALA A 275 -17.06 -15.66 20.93
C ALA A 275 -17.13 -16.07 19.46
N GLN A 276 -18.33 -15.99 18.88
CA GLN A 276 -18.61 -16.41 17.51
C GLN A 276 -19.13 -15.27 16.63
N PHE A 277 -18.83 -15.36 15.35
CA PHE A 277 -19.34 -14.52 14.27
C PHE A 277 -19.28 -15.29 12.95
N THR A 278 -19.96 -14.81 11.92
CA THR A 278 -20.10 -15.50 10.62
C THR A 278 -19.28 -14.85 9.52
N GLN A 279 -19.08 -15.54 8.40
CA GLN A 279 -18.50 -14.91 7.20
C GLN A 279 -19.39 -13.76 6.70
N GLN A 280 -20.72 -13.86 6.85
CA GLN A 280 -21.61 -12.74 6.55
C GLN A 280 -21.32 -11.50 7.41
N ASP A 281 -21.02 -11.66 8.70
CA ASP A 281 -20.64 -10.52 9.56
C ASP A 281 -19.36 -9.83 9.08
N VAL A 282 -18.41 -10.61 8.58
CA VAL A 282 -17.15 -10.10 8.00
C VAL A 282 -17.44 -9.33 6.71
N LEU A 283 -18.18 -9.93 5.77
CA LEU A 283 -18.54 -9.32 4.49
C LEU A 283 -19.38 -8.06 4.64
N SER A 284 -20.19 -7.95 5.71
CA SER A 284 -20.95 -6.74 6.04
C SER A 284 -20.15 -5.69 6.85
N GLY A 285 -18.82 -5.82 6.94
CA GLY A 285 -17.95 -4.81 7.59
C GLY A 285 -18.13 -4.71 9.10
N ARG A 286 -18.70 -5.73 9.74
CA ARG A 286 -19.05 -5.69 11.16
C ARG A 286 -17.91 -6.14 12.07
N LEU A 287 -16.99 -6.98 11.59
CA LEU A 287 -15.81 -7.36 12.37
C LEU A 287 -14.76 -6.25 12.33
N ARG A 288 -14.40 -5.70 13.50
CA ARG A 288 -13.48 -4.57 13.60
C ARG A 288 -12.42 -4.80 14.67
N PHE A 289 -11.21 -4.36 14.40
CA PHE A 289 -10.15 -4.26 15.39
C PHE A 289 -10.01 -2.82 15.86
N VAL A 290 -10.18 -2.61 17.17
CA VAL A 290 -9.92 -1.32 17.81
C VAL A 290 -8.57 -1.43 18.51
N GLN A 291 -7.57 -0.74 17.96
CA GLN A 291 -6.24 -0.72 18.52
C GLN A 291 -6.21 0.19 19.75
N ARG A 292 -5.64 -0.28 20.86
CA ARG A 292 -5.50 0.51 22.10
C ARG A 292 -4.06 0.50 22.60
N GLY A 293 -3.58 1.67 23.02
CA GLY A 293 -2.24 1.84 23.62
C GLY A 293 -1.08 1.73 22.64
N GLU A 294 0.15 1.69 23.14
CA GLU A 294 1.36 1.54 22.34
C GLU A 294 1.68 0.06 22.10
N ALA A 295 0.86 -0.61 21.30
CA ALA A 295 1.14 -1.99 20.92
C ALA A 295 2.43 -2.09 20.07
N PRO A 296 3.12 -3.26 20.09
CA PRO A 296 4.18 -3.57 19.14
C PRO A 296 3.67 -3.44 17.69
N TYR A 297 4.59 -3.32 16.72
CA TYR A 297 4.30 -3.19 15.29
C TYR A 297 3.42 -4.32 14.69
N SER A 298 3.14 -5.38 15.44
CA SER A 298 2.22 -6.45 15.06
C SER A 298 1.59 -7.12 16.28
N THR A 299 0.33 -7.53 16.17
CA THR A 299 -0.32 -8.48 17.08
C THR A 299 -0.99 -9.58 16.26
N ALA A 300 -1.72 -10.51 16.87
CA ALA A 300 -2.46 -11.55 16.15
C ALA A 300 -3.58 -12.12 16.99
N PHE A 301 -4.56 -12.72 16.33
CA PHE A 301 -5.59 -13.52 16.96
C PHE A 301 -5.68 -14.91 16.32
N GLU A 302 -6.27 -15.85 17.04
CA GLU A 302 -6.45 -17.23 16.56
C GLU A 302 -7.96 -17.54 16.50
N ILE A 303 -8.36 -18.26 15.46
CA ILE A 303 -9.75 -18.66 15.19
C ILE A 303 -9.85 -20.14 14.86
N SER A 304 -11.06 -20.66 15.04
CA SER A 304 -11.52 -21.94 14.49
C SER A 304 -12.70 -21.66 13.56
N LEU A 305 -12.65 -22.12 12.32
CA LEU A 305 -13.68 -21.98 11.30
C LEU A 305 -14.39 -23.32 11.10
N ARG A 306 -15.72 -23.28 11.05
CA ARG A 306 -16.60 -24.41 10.75
C ARG A 306 -17.69 -23.99 9.78
N ASP A 307 -18.15 -24.94 9.00
CA ASP A 307 -19.35 -24.92 8.19
C ASP A 307 -20.53 -25.60 8.91
N GLU A 308 -21.64 -25.79 8.21
CA GLU A 308 -22.83 -26.47 8.72
C GLU A 308 -22.68 -28.00 8.84
N ASP A 309 -21.72 -28.63 8.15
CA ASP A 309 -21.50 -30.07 8.26
C ASP A 309 -20.65 -30.42 9.50
N ALA A 310 -21.30 -30.99 10.51
CA ALA A 310 -20.63 -31.42 11.73
C ALA A 310 -19.57 -32.53 11.52
N GLY A 311 -19.58 -33.19 10.36
CA GLY A 311 -18.57 -34.18 9.96
C GLY A 311 -17.25 -33.55 9.51
N HIS A 312 -17.24 -32.28 9.12
CA HIS A 312 -16.04 -31.56 8.74
C HIS A 312 -15.23 -31.12 9.97
N GLU A 313 -13.91 -31.32 9.88
CA GLU A 313 -13.00 -30.82 10.91
C GLU A 313 -12.91 -29.30 10.84
N ALA A 314 -12.81 -28.65 12.00
CA ALA A 314 -12.67 -27.21 12.03
C ALA A 314 -11.27 -26.78 11.56
N ALA A 315 -11.21 -25.82 10.65
CA ALA A 315 -9.96 -25.21 10.26
C ALA A 315 -9.49 -24.23 11.34
N ALA A 316 -8.30 -24.48 11.90
CA ALA A 316 -7.65 -23.53 12.80
C ALA A 316 -6.82 -22.52 12.00
N GLY A 317 -6.88 -21.24 12.37
CA GLY A 317 -6.17 -20.17 11.70
C GLY A 317 -5.59 -19.16 12.67
N ARG A 318 -4.41 -18.61 12.35
CA ARG A 318 -3.81 -17.48 13.05
C ARG A 318 -3.72 -16.31 12.08
N VAL A 319 -4.35 -15.19 12.44
CA VAL A 319 -4.38 -13.98 11.61
C VAL A 319 -3.49 -12.93 12.25
N ALA A 320 -2.44 -12.52 11.53
CA ALA A 320 -1.59 -11.43 11.94
C ALA A 320 -2.28 -10.07 11.73
N LEU A 321 -2.23 -9.19 12.72
CA LEU A 321 -2.63 -7.80 12.60
C LEU A 321 -1.36 -6.96 12.51
N ASN A 322 -1.05 -6.49 11.30
CA ASN A 322 0.16 -5.74 11.00
C ASN A 322 -0.13 -4.24 11.20
N LEU A 323 0.47 -3.62 12.21
CA LEU A 323 0.16 -2.23 12.56
C LEU A 323 0.93 -1.26 11.65
N TYR A 324 0.19 -0.42 10.92
CA TYR A 324 0.73 0.78 10.30
C TYR A 324 0.82 1.91 11.32
N ARG A 325 2.01 2.50 11.43
CA ARG A 325 2.27 3.74 12.16
C ARG A 325 3.28 4.55 11.33
N PRO A 326 2.93 5.77 10.91
CA PRO A 326 3.85 6.59 10.12
C PRO A 326 5.02 7.07 10.97
N SER A 327 6.23 7.01 10.39
CA SER A 327 7.47 7.50 11.00
C SER A 327 7.82 8.89 10.45
N VAL A 328 6.92 9.85 10.67
CA VAL A 328 7.03 11.21 10.12
C VAL A 328 7.33 12.19 11.26
N PRO A 329 8.52 12.81 11.32
CA PRO A 329 8.90 13.70 12.41
C PRO A 329 7.94 14.89 12.62
N ALA A 330 7.37 15.42 11.53
CA ALA A 330 6.40 16.51 11.59
C ALA A 330 5.13 16.12 12.38
N LEU A 331 4.69 14.86 12.30
CA LEU A 331 3.51 14.38 13.03
C LEU A 331 3.76 14.20 14.52
N ALA A 332 5.00 13.88 14.92
CA ALA A 332 5.34 13.65 16.33
C ALA A 332 5.28 14.91 17.19
N SER A 333 5.40 16.09 16.58
CA SER A 333 5.41 17.39 17.26
C SER A 333 4.12 18.21 17.08
N ALA A 334 3.18 17.72 16.25
CA ALA A 334 1.93 18.40 15.97
C ALA A 334 0.90 18.24 17.09
N SER A 335 0.08 19.27 17.32
CA SER A 335 -1.05 19.21 18.24
C SER A 335 -2.19 18.34 17.68
N PRO A 336 -3.12 17.84 18.53
CA PRO A 336 -4.28 17.09 18.04
C PRO A 336 -5.11 17.85 16.99
N GLU A 337 -5.26 19.17 17.14
CA GLU A 337 -5.97 20.02 16.18
C GLU A 337 -5.24 20.12 14.84
N GLN A 338 -3.90 20.24 14.87
CA GLN A 338 -3.08 20.24 13.66
C GLN A 338 -3.14 18.89 12.95
N LEU A 339 -3.10 17.78 13.71
CA LEU A 339 -3.21 16.43 13.16
C LEU A 339 -4.58 16.19 12.52
N LEU A 340 -5.66 16.68 13.14
CA LEU A 340 -7.00 16.63 12.56
C LEU A 340 -7.10 17.47 11.28
N ALA A 341 -6.55 18.69 11.28
CA ALA A 341 -6.52 19.53 10.09
C ALA A 341 -5.73 18.89 8.94
N LEU A 342 -4.60 18.25 9.23
CA LEU A 342 -3.85 17.46 8.25
C LEU A 342 -4.62 16.20 7.80
N ALA A 343 -5.49 15.64 8.62
CA ALA A 343 -6.29 14.47 8.23
C ALA A 343 -7.36 14.84 7.18
N THR A 344 -7.97 16.01 7.33
CA THR A 344 -9.17 16.42 6.57
C THR A 344 -8.88 17.41 5.44
N SER A 345 -7.68 17.98 5.36
CA SER A 345 -7.29 18.84 4.22
C SER A 345 -6.99 18.04 2.96
N SER A 346 -6.91 18.73 1.82
CA SER A 346 -6.34 18.21 0.56
C SER A 346 -4.86 18.57 0.37
N ASP A 347 -4.26 19.31 1.31
CA ASP A 347 -2.90 19.83 1.18
C ASP A 347 -1.85 18.76 1.46
N ALA A 348 -0.76 18.76 0.70
CA ALA A 348 0.36 17.84 0.87
C ALA A 348 0.85 17.79 2.34
N ILE A 349 1.17 16.59 2.83
CA ILE A 349 1.61 16.43 4.22
C ILE A 349 3.12 16.67 4.28
N PRO A 350 3.61 17.64 5.08
CA PRO A 350 5.03 17.97 5.12
C PRO A 350 5.92 16.77 5.46
N GLY A 351 6.89 16.49 4.57
CA GLY A 351 7.86 15.40 4.76
C GLY A 351 7.34 14.00 4.44
N VAL A 352 6.18 13.89 3.79
CA VAL A 352 5.59 12.65 3.32
C VAL A 352 5.64 12.62 1.79
N ALA A 353 6.00 11.49 1.20
CA ALA A 353 5.94 11.31 -0.25
C ALA A 353 4.47 11.16 -0.69
N VAL A 354 4.12 11.67 -1.87
CA VAL A 354 2.74 11.66 -2.40
C VAL A 354 2.14 10.25 -2.37
N GLU A 355 2.93 9.22 -2.65
CA GLU A 355 2.50 7.83 -2.64
C GLU A 355 2.17 7.28 -1.24
N GLU A 356 2.68 7.91 -0.17
CA GLU A 356 2.40 7.53 1.22
C GLU A 356 1.32 8.41 1.87
N GLU A 357 1.06 9.60 1.33
CA GLU A 357 0.15 10.57 1.93
C GLU A 357 -1.23 10.00 2.22
N GLN A 358 -1.82 9.23 1.29
CA GLN A 358 -3.13 8.61 1.52
C GLN A 358 -3.13 7.72 2.76
N ARG A 359 -2.07 6.91 2.94
CA ARG A 359 -1.96 5.99 4.07
C ARG A 359 -1.73 6.75 5.38
N VAL A 360 -0.96 7.84 5.34
CA VAL A 360 -0.80 8.75 6.48
C VAL A 360 -2.14 9.40 6.83
N ARG A 361 -2.93 9.87 5.85
CA ARG A 361 -4.27 10.42 6.11
C ARG A 361 -5.19 9.39 6.73
N ASN A 362 -5.21 8.15 6.22
CA ASN A 362 -6.03 7.07 6.81
C ASN A 362 -5.67 6.84 8.29
N TYR A 363 -4.37 6.84 8.62
CA TYR A 363 -3.91 6.78 10.00
C TYR A 363 -4.44 7.96 10.85
N LEU A 364 -4.34 9.18 10.33
CA LEU A 364 -4.79 10.38 11.05
C LEU A 364 -6.31 10.41 11.21
N LEU A 365 -7.07 10.13 10.15
CA LEU A 365 -8.53 10.07 10.17
C LEU A 365 -9.02 9.03 11.19
N SER A 366 -8.44 7.84 11.19
CA SER A 366 -8.85 6.80 12.12
C SER A 366 -8.55 7.14 13.57
N LYS A 367 -7.35 7.67 13.82
CA LYS A 367 -6.87 7.95 15.17
C LYS A 367 -7.45 9.23 15.78
N HIS A 368 -7.68 10.26 14.98
CA HIS A 368 -8.01 11.61 15.46
C HIS A 368 -9.41 12.08 15.05
N ALA A 369 -10.02 11.50 14.01
CA ALA A 369 -11.37 11.83 13.57
C ALA A 369 -12.38 10.68 13.78
N GLY A 370 -11.93 9.51 14.28
CA GLY A 370 -12.80 8.39 14.60
C GLY A 370 -13.27 7.56 13.40
N TYR A 371 -12.67 7.78 12.22
CA TYR A 371 -13.01 7.03 11.02
C TYR A 371 -12.65 5.54 11.16
N VAL A 372 -13.49 4.70 10.59
CA VAL A 372 -13.25 3.25 10.51
C VAL A 372 -12.63 2.94 9.15
N ILE A 373 -11.41 2.42 9.16
CA ILE A 373 -10.71 2.12 7.90
C ILE A 373 -11.08 0.72 7.42
N TRP A 374 -11.47 0.58 6.16
CA TRP A 374 -11.58 -0.68 5.45
C TRP A 374 -10.60 -0.67 4.28
N ASP A 375 -9.46 -1.32 4.49
CA ASP A 375 -8.34 -1.29 3.55
C ASP A 375 -8.33 -2.54 2.65
N GLY A 376 -8.99 -2.44 1.50
CA GLY A 376 -8.96 -3.44 0.43
C GLY A 376 -7.79 -3.29 -0.55
N SER A 377 -6.87 -2.36 -0.32
CA SER A 377 -5.82 -2.02 -1.31
C SER A 377 -4.85 -3.15 -1.64
N ALA A 378 -4.76 -4.16 -0.77
CA ALA A 378 -3.93 -5.34 -0.98
C ALA A 378 -4.69 -6.49 -1.68
N ALA A 379 -6.00 -6.39 -1.83
CA ALA A 379 -6.80 -7.40 -2.50
C ALA A 379 -6.57 -7.31 -4.00
N GLY A 380 -6.18 -8.44 -4.57
CA GLY A 380 -6.01 -8.56 -6.01
C GLY A 380 -7.30 -8.92 -6.74
N SER A 381 -8.32 -9.42 -6.03
CA SER A 381 -9.59 -9.88 -6.57
C SER A 381 -10.67 -8.81 -6.35
N GLY A 382 -11.78 -8.94 -7.09
CA GLY A 382 -12.90 -8.04 -6.92
C GLY A 382 -13.50 -8.15 -5.52
N GLN A 383 -13.77 -7.02 -4.88
CA GLN A 383 -14.33 -6.94 -3.53
C GLN A 383 -15.60 -6.10 -3.50
N GLU A 384 -16.50 -6.44 -2.58
CA GLU A 384 -17.61 -5.60 -2.16
C GLU A 384 -17.30 -5.10 -0.74
N LEU A 385 -17.00 -3.81 -0.61
CA LEU A 385 -16.74 -3.16 0.67
C LEU A 385 -17.96 -2.30 0.99
N ALA A 386 -18.68 -2.63 2.06
CA ALA A 386 -19.95 -1.97 2.37
C ALA A 386 -20.06 -1.68 3.86
N ALA A 387 -20.07 -0.41 4.25
CA ALA A 387 -20.31 0.00 5.64
C ALA A 387 -21.61 -0.65 6.19
N PRO A 388 -21.76 -0.86 7.50
CA PRO A 388 -22.91 -1.60 8.02
C PRO A 388 -24.28 -0.97 7.72
N SER A 389 -24.35 0.35 7.52
CA SER A 389 -25.57 1.03 7.09
C SER A 389 -25.72 1.17 5.57
N ALA A 390 -24.79 0.65 4.76
CA ALA A 390 -24.73 0.88 3.31
C ALA A 390 -25.94 0.36 2.53
N SER A 391 -26.63 -0.66 3.05
CA SER A 391 -27.84 -1.24 2.45
C SER A 391 -29.15 -0.71 3.05
N VAL A 392 -29.06 0.17 4.06
CA VAL A 392 -30.23 0.79 4.67
C VAL A 392 -30.76 1.85 3.70
N GLU A 393 -32.08 2.00 3.58
CA GLU A 393 -32.62 3.13 2.82
C GLU A 393 -32.54 4.42 3.64
N ARG A 394 -32.29 5.55 2.98
CA ARG A 394 -32.15 6.86 3.66
C ARG A 394 -33.37 7.21 4.54
N ALA A 395 -34.57 6.86 4.10
CA ALA A 395 -35.80 7.06 4.85
C ALA A 395 -35.88 6.22 6.14
N ASP A 396 -35.20 5.06 6.16
CA ASP A 396 -35.20 4.12 7.28
C ASP A 396 -34.03 4.32 8.24
N TYR A 397 -33.00 5.09 7.85
CA TYR A 397 -31.80 5.26 8.66
C TYR A 397 -32.12 5.76 10.07
N ALA A 398 -32.79 6.91 10.18
CA ALA A 398 -33.15 7.49 11.48
C ALA A 398 -34.17 6.61 12.24
N ALA A 399 -35.16 6.06 11.53
CA ALA A 399 -36.30 5.37 12.14
C ALA A 399 -35.98 3.95 12.63
N ASN A 400 -35.05 3.25 11.96
CA ASN A 400 -34.79 1.83 12.18
C ASN A 400 -33.35 1.52 12.56
N TYR A 401 -32.37 2.17 11.91
CA TYR A 401 -30.96 1.90 12.19
C TYR A 401 -30.50 2.66 13.43
N VAL A 402 -30.63 3.99 13.42
CA VAL A 402 -30.19 4.86 14.53
C VAL A 402 -30.91 4.54 15.82
N SER A 403 -32.21 4.22 15.76
CA SER A 403 -32.98 3.84 16.94
C SER A 403 -32.54 2.52 17.59
N LYS A 404 -31.81 1.67 16.86
CA LYS A 404 -31.33 0.37 17.35
C LYS A 404 -29.85 0.40 17.71
N PHE A 405 -29.04 1.09 16.91
CA PHE A 405 -27.58 1.03 16.99
C PHE A 405 -26.92 2.38 17.25
N GLY A 406 -27.68 3.48 17.27
CA GLY A 406 -27.12 4.83 17.17
C GLY A 406 -26.70 5.15 15.75
N SER A 407 -26.18 6.37 15.53
CA SER A 407 -25.56 6.73 14.26
C SER A 407 -24.45 5.75 13.91
N ASP A 408 -24.31 5.44 12.63
CA ASP A 408 -23.13 4.75 12.13
C ASP A 408 -21.88 5.62 12.36
N ARG A 409 -20.73 5.04 12.05
CA ARG A 409 -19.46 5.78 12.00
C ARG A 409 -19.17 6.17 10.57
N SER A 410 -18.37 7.21 10.38
CA SER A 410 -17.73 7.48 9.10
C SER A 410 -16.65 6.44 8.80
N HIS A 411 -16.49 6.12 7.53
CA HIS A 411 -15.57 5.10 7.03
C HIS A 411 -14.60 5.67 6.00
N VAL A 412 -13.43 5.06 5.93
CA VAL A 412 -12.55 5.17 4.76
C VAL A 412 -12.53 3.81 4.08
N LEU A 413 -13.13 3.70 2.89
CA LEU A 413 -13.15 2.47 2.09
C LEU A 413 -12.11 2.59 0.97
N ILE A 414 -11.24 1.59 0.85
CA ILE A 414 -10.12 1.65 -0.09
C ILE A 414 -10.17 0.43 -1.01
N GLY A 415 -10.38 0.67 -2.30
CA GLY A 415 -10.39 -0.36 -3.33
C GLY A 415 -8.99 -0.86 -3.68
N GLY A 416 -8.94 -2.11 -4.14
CA GLY A 416 -7.77 -2.77 -4.69
C GLY A 416 -7.54 -2.45 -6.17
N SER A 417 -6.89 -3.37 -6.87
CA SER A 417 -6.53 -3.21 -8.29
C SER A 417 -7.52 -3.88 -9.26
N ALA A 418 -8.34 -4.80 -8.76
CA ALA A 418 -9.42 -5.43 -9.50
C ALA A 418 -10.73 -4.65 -9.36
N GLU A 419 -11.77 -5.10 -10.07
CA GLU A 419 -13.05 -4.40 -10.05
C GLU A 419 -13.73 -4.48 -8.70
N ASN A 420 -13.97 -3.34 -8.03
CA ASN A 420 -14.61 -3.34 -6.70
C ASN A 420 -15.87 -2.49 -6.68
N THR A 421 -16.74 -2.83 -5.73
CA THR A 421 -17.87 -2.01 -5.32
C THR A 421 -17.60 -1.50 -3.91
N LEU A 422 -17.56 -0.18 -3.74
CA LEU A 422 -17.39 0.48 -2.45
C LEU A 422 -18.69 1.22 -2.13
N ALA A 423 -19.29 0.92 -0.99
CA ALA A 423 -20.49 1.57 -0.50
C ALA A 423 -20.27 2.14 0.91
N GLY A 424 -20.31 3.45 1.02
CA GLY A 424 -20.38 4.18 2.28
C GLY A 424 -21.65 3.88 3.06
N GLY A 425 -21.69 4.31 4.30
CA GLY A 425 -22.84 4.31 5.18
C GLY A 425 -23.68 5.56 5.01
N MET A 426 -24.31 5.99 6.10
CA MET A 426 -25.20 7.16 6.12
C MET A 426 -24.56 8.37 6.80
N GLU A 427 -23.23 8.36 6.90
CA GLU A 427 -22.40 9.40 7.50
C GLU A 427 -21.35 9.85 6.48
N ALA A 428 -20.63 10.94 6.74
CA ALA A 428 -19.65 11.48 5.79
C ALA A 428 -18.44 10.54 5.61
N ASP A 429 -18.37 9.87 4.48
CA ASP A 429 -17.38 8.83 4.19
C ASP A 429 -16.29 9.27 3.21
N VAL A 430 -15.21 8.49 3.16
CA VAL A 430 -14.13 8.66 2.19
C VAL A 430 -13.98 7.37 1.38
N LEU A 431 -14.25 7.44 0.08
CA LEU A 431 -14.15 6.32 -0.84
C LEU A 431 -12.94 6.50 -1.76
N VAL A 432 -11.91 5.68 -1.55
CA VAL A 432 -10.68 5.68 -2.35
C VAL A 432 -10.78 4.57 -3.38
N ALA A 433 -10.91 4.92 -4.66
CA ALA A 433 -11.33 3.98 -5.71
C ALA A 433 -10.37 2.79 -5.92
N GLY A 434 -9.07 2.97 -5.70
CA GLY A 434 -8.07 1.99 -6.17
C GLY A 434 -7.87 2.06 -7.69
N ALA A 435 -7.30 1.02 -8.28
CA ALA A 435 -7.06 0.92 -9.73
C ALA A 435 -8.08 -0.02 -10.39
N GLY A 436 -8.16 -0.04 -11.73
CA GLY A 436 -9.16 -0.85 -12.44
C GLY A 436 -10.55 -0.20 -12.47
N SER A 437 -11.58 -0.93 -12.88
CA SER A 437 -12.95 -0.43 -12.95
C SER A 437 -13.59 -0.40 -11.55
N GLN A 438 -14.23 0.68 -11.14
CA GLN A 438 -14.74 0.80 -9.77
C GLN A 438 -16.17 1.35 -9.76
N VAL A 439 -16.99 0.85 -8.85
CA VAL A 439 -18.32 1.40 -8.56
C VAL A 439 -18.32 1.93 -7.13
N LEU A 440 -18.51 3.24 -6.99
CA LEU A 440 -18.49 3.93 -5.71
C LEU A 440 -19.89 4.46 -5.39
N ARG A 441 -20.36 4.24 -4.17
CA ARG A 441 -21.64 4.74 -3.67
C ARG A 441 -21.38 5.44 -2.33
N GLY A 442 -21.60 6.75 -2.27
CA GLY A 442 -21.46 7.52 -1.03
C GLY A 442 -22.57 7.20 -0.04
N ASN A 443 -23.78 6.95 -0.57
CA ASN A 443 -25.04 6.89 0.16
C ASN A 443 -25.47 8.25 0.70
N ALA A 444 -25.45 8.49 2.02
CA ALA A 444 -25.86 9.76 2.60
C ALA A 444 -24.75 10.33 3.45
N GLY A 445 -24.67 11.65 3.52
CA GLY A 445 -23.53 12.32 4.13
C GLY A 445 -22.82 13.18 3.10
N ALA A 446 -21.84 13.96 3.55
CA ALA A 446 -20.99 14.72 2.65
C ALA A 446 -19.78 13.84 2.30
N ASP A 447 -19.88 13.09 1.21
CA ASP A 447 -18.92 12.03 0.90
C ASP A 447 -17.75 12.53 0.05
N ARG A 448 -16.57 11.96 0.27
CA ARG A 448 -15.36 12.29 -0.49
C ARG A 448 -14.90 11.12 -1.34
N PHE A 449 -14.91 11.29 -2.65
CA PHE A 449 -14.43 10.30 -3.63
C PHE A 449 -12.99 10.64 -4.06
N VAL A 450 -12.03 9.80 -3.71
CA VAL A 450 -10.59 10.08 -3.87
C VAL A 450 -9.95 9.24 -4.97
N PHE A 451 -9.16 9.88 -5.83
CA PHE A 451 -8.53 9.26 -7.00
C PHE A 451 -7.01 9.52 -7.04
N ALA A 452 -6.22 8.45 -7.14
CA ALA A 452 -4.74 8.50 -7.08
C ALA A 452 -4.02 8.47 -8.45
N GLY A 453 -4.74 8.63 -9.56
CA GLY A 453 -4.19 8.69 -10.92
C GLY A 453 -4.88 7.75 -11.91
N ALA A 454 -4.19 7.47 -13.02
CA ALA A 454 -4.79 6.75 -14.15
C ALA A 454 -5.31 5.36 -13.76
N SER A 455 -6.62 5.20 -13.79
CA SER A 455 -7.27 3.90 -13.63
C SER A 455 -7.26 3.21 -15.00
N GLY A 456 -6.66 2.02 -15.07
CA GLY A 456 -6.73 1.19 -16.28
C GLY A 456 -8.15 0.72 -16.66
N GLY A 457 -9.17 1.08 -15.85
CA GLY A 457 -10.58 0.77 -16.05
C GLY A 457 -11.49 1.96 -15.74
N GLY A 458 -12.79 1.81 -15.99
CA GLY A 458 -13.78 2.88 -15.85
C GLY A 458 -14.28 3.06 -14.42
N ILE A 459 -14.34 4.30 -13.94
CA ILE A 459 -14.90 4.63 -12.62
C ILE A 459 -16.35 5.09 -12.77
N THR A 460 -17.23 4.59 -11.90
CA THR A 460 -18.61 5.08 -11.76
C THR A 460 -18.88 5.48 -10.31
N ILE A 461 -19.31 6.73 -10.09
CA ILE A 461 -19.93 7.18 -8.85
C ILE A 461 -21.44 7.08 -9.04
N ALA A 462 -22.09 6.25 -8.23
CA ALA A 462 -23.47 5.81 -8.43
C ALA A 462 -24.52 6.83 -7.96
N ASP A 463 -24.16 7.74 -7.05
CA ASP A 463 -25.11 8.62 -6.34
C ASP A 463 -24.52 9.97 -5.91
N PHE A 464 -23.54 10.50 -6.65
CA PHE A 464 -22.93 11.80 -6.35
C PHE A 464 -23.98 12.91 -6.15
N SER A 465 -23.90 13.61 -5.02
CA SER A 465 -24.91 14.55 -4.55
C SER A 465 -24.30 15.91 -4.17
N PRO A 466 -24.39 16.91 -5.06
CA PRO A 466 -23.97 18.28 -4.73
C PRO A 466 -24.77 18.88 -3.58
N ALA A 467 -26.04 18.46 -3.42
CA ALA A 467 -26.92 18.90 -2.36
C ALA A 467 -26.43 18.45 -0.97
N GLU A 468 -25.67 17.37 -0.89
CA GLU A 468 -25.10 16.85 0.35
C GLU A 468 -23.65 17.31 0.56
N ASN A 469 -23.10 18.07 -0.39
CA ASN A 469 -21.72 18.55 -0.44
C ASN A 469 -20.70 17.43 -0.65
N ASP A 470 -21.05 16.46 -1.51
CA ASP A 470 -20.08 15.49 -1.98
C ASP A 470 -18.92 16.14 -2.72
N VAL A 471 -17.73 15.56 -2.58
CA VAL A 471 -16.49 16.09 -3.16
C VAL A 471 -15.77 15.01 -3.96
N ILE A 472 -15.36 15.37 -5.17
CA ILE A 472 -14.44 14.59 -5.99
C ILE A 472 -13.03 15.15 -5.76
N ASP A 473 -12.17 14.33 -5.16
CA ASP A 473 -10.79 14.68 -4.83
C ASP A 473 -9.80 14.11 -5.85
N LEU A 474 -9.26 15.01 -6.66
CA LEU A 474 -8.25 14.72 -7.67
C LEU A 474 -6.82 15.08 -7.23
N SER A 475 -6.61 15.49 -5.97
CA SER A 475 -5.31 16.00 -5.48
C SER A 475 -4.15 15.02 -5.70
N TYR A 476 -4.42 13.71 -5.65
CA TYR A 476 -3.45 12.65 -5.90
C TYR A 476 -3.33 12.25 -7.38
N ALA A 477 -4.31 12.61 -8.21
CA ALA A 477 -4.31 12.29 -9.63
C ALA A 477 -3.53 13.34 -10.44
N LEU A 478 -3.60 14.62 -10.06
CA LEU A 478 -3.01 15.73 -10.81
C LEU A 478 -1.50 15.86 -10.51
N ARG A 479 -0.71 16.07 -11.58
CA ARG A 479 0.77 16.12 -11.54
C ARG A 479 1.34 17.37 -12.21
N GLY A 480 0.50 18.06 -12.98
CA GLY A 480 0.86 19.29 -13.67
C GLY A 480 1.09 20.48 -12.74
N GLN A 481 1.67 21.55 -13.31
CA GLN A 481 1.84 22.84 -12.62
C GLN A 481 0.94 23.94 -13.19
N SER A 482 0.07 23.60 -14.14
CA SER A 482 -0.90 24.55 -14.67
C SER A 482 -1.79 25.09 -13.54
N PRO A 483 -2.05 26.41 -13.50
CA PRO A 483 -3.03 27.00 -12.60
C PRO A 483 -4.46 26.96 -13.16
N LEU A 484 -4.69 26.39 -14.35
CA LEU A 484 -5.96 26.45 -15.06
C LEU A 484 -6.71 25.11 -14.97
N LEU A 485 -7.84 25.07 -14.26
CA LEU A 485 -8.67 23.86 -14.12
C LEU A 485 -9.04 23.22 -15.47
N ARG A 486 -9.32 24.04 -16.49
CA ARG A 486 -9.67 23.58 -17.85
C ARG A 486 -8.58 22.78 -18.55
N GLU A 487 -7.34 22.85 -18.08
CA GLU A 487 -6.23 22.07 -18.64
C GLU A 487 -6.14 20.70 -17.97
N TYR A 488 -6.88 20.47 -16.88
CA TYR A 488 -6.94 19.19 -16.17
C TYR A 488 -8.27 18.47 -16.32
N VAL A 489 -9.40 19.18 -16.33
CA VAL A 489 -10.72 18.55 -16.28
C VAL A 489 -11.62 19.05 -17.40
N ARG A 490 -12.25 18.10 -18.09
CA ARG A 490 -13.32 18.33 -19.04
C ARG A 490 -14.56 17.55 -18.63
N VAL A 491 -15.72 18.19 -18.69
CA VAL A 491 -17.02 17.54 -18.46
C VAL A 491 -17.67 17.22 -19.82
N ALA A 492 -18.27 16.04 -19.95
CA ALA A 492 -19.04 15.64 -21.11
C ALA A 492 -20.35 14.96 -20.72
N ALA A 493 -21.33 15.00 -21.62
CA ALA A 493 -22.58 14.24 -21.49
C ALA A 493 -22.40 12.81 -21.99
N SER A 494 -22.97 11.84 -21.28
CA SER A 494 -23.09 10.45 -21.72
C SER A 494 -24.48 9.93 -21.38
N GLY A 495 -25.45 10.16 -22.28
CA GLY A 495 -26.85 9.84 -22.03
C GLY A 495 -27.42 10.66 -20.87
N ALA A 496 -27.86 9.98 -19.80
CA ALA A 496 -28.35 10.60 -18.56
C ALA A 496 -27.25 10.87 -17.51
N ASN A 497 -25.99 10.60 -17.87
CA ASN A 497 -24.84 10.73 -16.97
C ASN A 497 -23.94 11.88 -17.42
N ALA A 498 -23.15 12.39 -16.48
CA ALA A 498 -22.01 13.25 -16.73
C ALA A 498 -20.74 12.41 -16.66
N THR A 499 -19.74 12.74 -17.48
CA THR A 499 -18.41 12.16 -17.40
C THR A 499 -17.38 13.25 -17.18
N LEU A 500 -16.55 13.06 -16.16
CA LEU A 500 -15.34 13.85 -15.93
C LEU A 500 -14.19 13.14 -16.63
N GLN A 501 -13.54 13.84 -17.54
CA GLN A 501 -12.37 13.39 -18.28
C GLN A 501 -11.16 14.19 -17.78
N ILE A 502 -10.11 13.51 -17.34
CA ILE A 502 -8.97 14.10 -16.66
C ILE A 502 -7.72 14.00 -17.53
N ASP A 503 -7.00 15.10 -17.63
CA ASP A 503 -5.64 15.25 -18.14
C ASP A 503 -4.75 15.53 -16.91
N ALA A 504 -3.99 14.53 -16.46
CA ALA A 504 -3.28 14.58 -15.19
C ALA A 504 -2.06 15.50 -15.23
N ASP A 505 -1.43 15.68 -16.40
CA ASP A 505 -0.25 16.52 -16.55
C ASP A 505 -0.58 18.00 -16.81
N GLY A 506 -1.85 18.30 -17.07
CA GLY A 506 -2.36 19.66 -17.19
C GLY A 506 -1.90 20.35 -18.47
N GLN A 507 -1.62 19.61 -19.54
CA GLN A 507 -1.29 20.19 -20.85
C GLN A 507 -2.55 20.59 -21.65
N GLY A 508 -3.74 20.17 -21.21
CA GLY A 508 -5.02 20.49 -21.83
C GLY A 508 -5.24 19.85 -23.20
N GLY A 509 -4.50 18.78 -23.49
CA GLY A 509 -4.45 18.13 -24.80
C GLY A 509 -5.04 16.73 -24.81
N ASN A 510 -4.97 16.01 -23.69
CA ASN A 510 -5.36 14.60 -23.63
C ASN A 510 -6.08 14.24 -22.32
N PHE A 511 -7.40 14.32 -22.33
CA PHE A 511 -8.24 13.99 -21.17
C PHE A 511 -8.58 12.49 -21.10
N SER A 512 -7.58 11.63 -21.19
CA SER A 512 -7.75 10.16 -21.14
C SER A 512 -7.07 9.48 -19.98
N ASP A 513 -6.38 10.25 -19.11
CA ASP A 513 -5.67 9.67 -17.98
C ASP A 513 -6.64 9.04 -16.98
N LEU A 514 -7.78 9.68 -16.71
CA LEU A 514 -8.83 9.15 -15.86
C LEU A 514 -10.20 9.58 -16.39
N THR A 515 -11.17 8.68 -16.35
CA THR A 515 -12.57 8.98 -16.68
C THR A 515 -13.47 8.53 -15.54
N ILE A 516 -14.25 9.48 -14.99
CA ILE A 516 -15.20 9.25 -13.91
C ILE A 516 -16.61 9.49 -14.45
N THR A 517 -17.47 8.49 -14.34
CA THR A 517 -18.90 8.61 -14.68
C THR A 517 -19.69 8.95 -13.44
N LEU A 518 -20.49 10.01 -13.49
CA LEU A 518 -21.44 10.39 -12.46
C LEU A 518 -22.83 9.92 -12.91
N ALA A 519 -23.29 8.82 -12.33
CA ALA A 519 -24.54 8.18 -12.73
C ALA A 519 -25.75 9.07 -12.39
N GLY A 520 -26.65 9.28 -13.34
CA GLY A 520 -27.90 10.02 -13.14
C GLY A 520 -27.75 11.54 -12.99
N LEU A 521 -26.54 12.09 -13.15
CA LEU A 521 -26.29 13.53 -13.08
C LEU A 521 -26.15 14.12 -14.48
N SER A 522 -26.94 15.15 -14.81
CA SER A 522 -26.82 15.84 -16.10
C SER A 522 -25.68 16.86 -16.05
N PRO A 523 -24.88 17.03 -17.12
CA PRO A 523 -23.78 18.00 -17.16
C PRO A 523 -24.24 19.47 -17.29
N ASP A 524 -25.55 19.76 -17.31
CA ASP A 524 -26.11 21.10 -17.45
C ASP A 524 -25.99 21.94 -16.14
N ALA A 525 -24.74 22.31 -15.83
CA ALA A 525 -24.27 23.55 -15.20
C ALA A 525 -24.80 24.03 -13.82
N ALA A 526 -25.66 23.30 -13.11
CA ALA A 526 -26.01 23.63 -11.72
C ALA A 526 -25.36 22.71 -10.67
N ASP A 527 -24.84 21.55 -11.09
CA ASP A 527 -24.56 20.41 -10.21
C ASP A 527 -23.06 20.09 -10.05
N LEU A 528 -22.14 20.90 -10.61
CA LEU A 528 -20.69 20.71 -10.49
C LEU A 528 -20.04 22.03 -10.09
N HIS A 529 -20.11 22.37 -8.80
CA HIS A 529 -19.51 23.58 -8.22
C HIS A 529 -18.24 23.28 -7.42
#